data_AF-A0A257L2L7-F1
#
_entry.id   AF-A0A257L2L7-F1
#
_cell.length_a   1.000
_cell.length_b   1.000
_cell.length_c   1.000
_cell.angle_alpha   90.00
_cell.angle_beta   90.00
_cell.angle_gamma   90.00
#
_symmetry.space_group_name_H-M   'P 1'
#
loop_
_entity.id
_entity.type
_entity.pdbx_description
1 polymer ?
#
loop_
_entity_poly.entity_id
_entity_poly.type
_entity_poly.pdbx_seq_one_letter_code
_entity_poly.pdbx_strand_id
1 'polypeptide(L)'
;MTYKQFNGILSNGRKYPRQFSMVTYIKLYADKKLMDRLQDYAKLNNCRKVKNTFTNGETTVEYIEVQNLPQFPIQEIGISLMNDQIYHHEKISENLEIRILGKKANLIFKYTN
;
A
#
# COMPACT_ATOMS: atom_id res chain seq x y z
N MET A 1 20.97 -14.14 -3.97
CA MET A 1 20.25 -13.74 -5.19
C MET A 1 19.72 -12.33 -4.97
N THR A 2 20.07 -11.36 -5.80
CA THR A 2 19.63 -9.96 -5.61
C THR A 2 18.21 -9.76 -6.14
N TYR A 3 17.47 -8.76 -5.63
CA TYR A 3 16.15 -8.38 -6.15
C TYR A 3 16.14 -8.17 -7.67
N LYS A 4 17.26 -7.68 -8.21
CA LYS A 4 17.48 -7.49 -9.65
C LYS A 4 17.49 -8.82 -10.42
N GLN A 5 18.11 -9.85 -9.87
CA GLN A 5 18.18 -11.19 -10.47
C GLN A 5 16.83 -11.90 -10.41
N PHE A 6 16.12 -11.80 -9.29
CA PHE A 6 14.78 -12.38 -9.10
C PHE A 6 13.75 -11.78 -10.08
N ASN A 7 13.72 -10.44 -10.19
CA ASN A 7 12.84 -9.74 -11.11
C ASN A 7 13.18 -10.00 -12.58
N GLY A 8 14.45 -10.24 -12.91
CA GLY A 8 14.89 -10.60 -14.26
C GLY A 8 14.34 -11.94 -14.75
N ILE A 9 14.28 -12.94 -13.86
CA ILE A 9 13.74 -14.28 -14.16
C ILE A 9 12.23 -14.21 -14.39
N LEU A 10 11.49 -13.53 -13.50
CA LEU A 10 10.03 -13.41 -13.60
C LEU A 10 9.54 -12.62 -14.82
N SER A 11 10.37 -11.69 -15.33
CA SER A 11 10.03 -10.83 -16.46
C SER A 11 10.54 -11.33 -17.81
N ASN A 12 11.19 -12.51 -17.87
CA ASN A 12 11.78 -13.06 -19.09
C ASN A 12 12.73 -12.06 -19.79
N GLY A 13 13.48 -11.26 -19.01
CA GLY A 13 14.36 -10.21 -19.53
C GLY A 13 13.67 -8.96 -20.07
N ARG A 14 12.33 -8.89 -20.09
CA ARG A 14 11.61 -7.65 -20.42
C ARG A 14 11.75 -6.68 -19.26
N LYS A 15 12.34 -5.52 -19.52
CA LYS A 15 12.27 -4.38 -18.61
C LYS A 15 10.82 -3.91 -18.60
N TYR A 16 9.94 -4.55 -17.83
CA TYR A 16 8.65 -3.96 -17.49
C TYR A 16 8.99 -2.60 -16.89
N PRO A 17 8.64 -1.49 -17.56
CA PRO A 17 8.98 -0.19 -17.04
C PRO A 17 8.26 -0.11 -15.70
N ARG A 18 9.04 -0.06 -14.62
CA ARG A 18 8.51 0.19 -13.28
C ARG A 18 7.75 1.50 -13.40
N GLN A 19 6.42 1.45 -13.32
CA GLN A 19 5.59 2.66 -13.43
C GLN A 19 5.40 3.34 -12.06
N PHE A 20 5.82 2.68 -10.98
CA PHE A 20 5.66 3.18 -9.61
C PHE A 20 7.00 3.26 -8.85
N SER A 21 7.21 4.34 -8.13
CA SER A 21 8.41 4.57 -7.32
C SER A 21 8.32 3.84 -5.98
N MET A 22 7.25 4.01 -5.21
CA MET A 22 7.13 3.45 -3.87
C MET A 22 5.69 3.41 -3.36
N VAL A 23 5.45 2.60 -2.32
CA VAL A 23 4.21 2.64 -1.54
C VAL A 23 4.28 3.84 -0.58
N THR A 24 3.33 4.74 -0.72
CA THR A 24 3.26 5.98 0.08
C THR A 24 2.19 5.93 1.15
N TYR A 25 1.17 5.08 0.98
CA TYR A 25 0.04 4.99 1.90
C TYR A 25 -0.50 3.57 2.00
N ILE A 26 -0.88 3.15 3.20
CA ILE A 26 -1.60 1.89 3.44
C ILE A 26 -2.70 2.17 4.46
N LYS A 27 -3.93 1.79 4.15
CA LYS A 27 -5.07 1.79 5.08
C LYS A 27 -5.52 0.38 5.35
N LEU A 28 -5.68 0.01 6.63
CA LEU A 28 -6.06 -1.35 7.00
C LEU A 28 -6.84 -1.44 8.32
N TYR A 29 -7.56 -2.54 8.53
CA TYR A 29 -8.10 -2.93 9.83
C TYR A 29 -7.02 -3.60 10.68
N ALA A 30 -6.96 -3.28 11.97
CA ALA A 30 -5.99 -3.84 12.90
C ALA A 30 -6.65 -4.33 14.19
N ASP A 31 -6.43 -5.61 14.53
CA ASP A 31 -6.66 -6.12 15.88
C ASP A 31 -5.47 -5.80 16.80
N LYS A 32 -5.58 -6.16 18.07
CA LYS A 32 -4.53 -5.94 19.07
C LYS A 32 -3.18 -6.51 18.63
N LYS A 33 -3.17 -7.72 18.06
CA LYS A 33 -1.93 -8.40 17.64
C LYS A 33 -1.28 -7.70 16.45
N LEU A 34 -2.06 -7.25 15.47
CA LEU A 34 -1.55 -6.49 14.34
C LEU A 34 -1.09 -5.10 14.79
N MET A 35 -1.80 -4.47 15.72
CA MET A 35 -1.40 -3.20 16.31
C MET A 35 -0.03 -3.27 17.00
N ASP A 36 0.25 -4.34 17.74
CA ASP A 36 1.57 -4.54 18.35
C ASP A 36 2.68 -4.64 17.28
N ARG A 37 2.42 -5.40 16.21
CA ARG A 37 3.34 -5.51 15.06
C ARG A 37 3.54 -4.19 14.32
N LEU A 38 2.47 -3.39 14.17
CA LEU A 38 2.55 -2.07 13.55
C LEU A 38 3.39 -1.11 14.39
N GLN A 39 3.33 -1.21 15.72
CA GLN A 39 4.20 -0.42 16.60
C GLN A 39 5.67 -0.81 16.44
N ASP A 40 5.97 -2.11 16.34
CA ASP A 40 7.34 -2.57 16.09
C ASP A 40 7.85 -2.14 14.72
N TYR A 41 7.01 -2.28 13.68
CA TYR A 41 7.29 -1.73 12.35
C TYR A 41 7.57 -0.22 12.41
N ALA A 42 6.74 0.54 13.13
CA ALA A 42 6.90 1.98 13.26
C ALA A 42 8.23 2.36 13.92
N LYS A 43 8.63 1.64 14.98
CA LYS A 43 9.94 1.84 15.63
C LYS A 43 11.10 1.56 14.68
N LEU A 44 11.06 0.43 13.96
CA LEU A 44 12.12 0.04 13.04
C LEU A 44 12.28 1.01 11.85
N ASN A 45 11.18 1.64 11.43
CA ASN A 45 11.16 2.55 10.27
C ASN A 45 11.16 4.05 10.67
N ASN A 46 11.47 4.36 11.94
CA ASN A 46 11.48 5.72 12.48
C ASN A 46 10.18 6.49 12.20
N CYS A 47 9.04 5.81 12.26
CA CYS A 47 7.74 6.43 12.10
C CYS A 47 7.30 7.12 13.40
N ARG A 48 6.73 8.31 13.27
CA ARG A 48 5.96 8.97 14.33
C ARG A 48 4.52 8.47 14.32
N LYS A 49 3.94 8.26 15.50
CA LYS A 49 2.51 8.01 15.66
C LYS A 49 1.74 9.33 15.76
N VAL A 50 0.71 9.50 14.95
CA VAL A 50 -0.24 10.63 15.02
C VAL A 50 -1.65 10.08 14.94
N LYS A 51 -2.41 10.13 16.05
CA LYS A 51 -3.73 9.48 16.16
C LYS A 51 -3.65 8.01 15.71
N ASN A 52 -4.42 7.63 14.70
CA ASN A 52 -4.47 6.28 14.13
C ASN A 52 -3.57 6.13 12.89
N THR A 53 -2.47 6.88 12.84
CA THR A 53 -1.52 6.82 11.74
C THR A 53 -0.08 6.68 12.25
N PHE A 54 0.72 5.92 11.51
CA PHE A 54 2.18 5.88 11.62
C PHE A 54 2.77 6.45 10.35
N THR A 55 3.69 7.41 10.45
CA THR A 55 4.31 8.01 9.26
C THR A 55 5.77 8.39 9.49
N ASN A 56 6.62 8.24 8.48
CA ASN A 56 7.99 8.74 8.48
C ASN A 56 8.22 9.86 7.44
N GLY A 57 7.14 10.40 6.88
CA GLY A 57 7.19 11.42 5.81
C GLY A 57 7.20 10.82 4.39
N GLU A 58 7.69 9.59 4.23
CA GLU A 58 7.69 8.88 2.95
C GLU A 58 6.50 7.92 2.82
N THR A 59 6.29 7.10 3.85
CA THR A 59 5.19 6.13 3.92
C THR A 59 4.31 6.42 5.12
N THR A 60 3.00 6.35 4.92
CA THR A 60 1.98 6.50 5.97
C THR A 60 1.12 5.24 6.06
N VAL A 61 0.98 4.71 7.28
CA VAL A 61 0.07 3.60 7.58
C VAL A 61 -1.06 4.15 8.44
N GLU A 62 -2.28 4.14 7.92
CA GLU A 62 -3.52 4.41 8.65
C GLU A 62 -4.17 3.09 9.06
N TYR A 63 -4.64 3.03 10.30
CA TYR A 63 -5.30 1.83 10.81
C TYR A 63 -6.68 2.14 11.41
N ILE A 64 -7.59 1.17 11.30
CA ILE A 64 -8.88 1.16 11.98
C ILE A 64 -8.87 0.02 12.98
N GLU A 65 -8.97 0.33 14.28
CA GLU A 65 -8.96 -0.68 15.33
C GLU A 65 -10.26 -1.49 15.30
N VAL A 66 -10.14 -2.82 15.32
CA VAL A 66 -11.27 -3.77 15.36
C VAL A 66 -10.99 -4.87 16.37
N GLN A 67 -12.04 -5.46 16.93
CA GLN A 67 -11.89 -6.60 17.84
C GLN A 67 -11.47 -7.87 17.10
N ASN A 68 -12.09 -8.13 15.95
CA ASN A 68 -11.80 -9.28 15.09
C ASN A 68 -11.35 -8.76 13.72
N LEU A 69 -10.18 -9.22 13.27
CA LEU A 69 -9.71 -8.92 11.92
C LEU A 69 -10.59 -9.60 10.88
N PRO A 70 -10.97 -8.90 9.80
CA PRO A 70 -11.62 -9.54 8.68
C PRO A 70 -10.63 -10.39 7.87
N GLN A 71 -11.17 -11.27 7.02
CA GLN A 71 -10.36 -12.12 6.15
C GLN A 71 -9.43 -11.30 5.25
N PHE A 72 -9.89 -10.14 4.79
CA PHE A 72 -9.09 -9.19 4.01
C PHE A 72 -8.97 -7.85 4.75
N PRO A 73 -7.85 -7.58 5.44
CA PRO A 73 -7.75 -6.41 6.31
C PRO A 73 -7.36 -5.11 5.59
N ILE A 74 -6.85 -5.18 4.37
CA ILE A 74 -6.37 -4.00 3.62
C ILE A 74 -7.56 -3.31 2.95
N GLN A 75 -7.66 -1.99 3.11
CA GLN A 75 -8.68 -1.17 2.47
C GLN A 75 -8.11 -0.37 1.31
N GLU A 76 -6.89 0.13 1.45
CA GLU A 76 -6.29 1.00 0.44
C GLU A 76 -4.77 0.90 0.44
N ILE A 77 -4.18 0.94 -0.75
CA ILE A 77 -2.74 1.09 -0.95
C ILE A 77 -2.51 2.27 -1.91
N GLY A 78 -1.86 3.32 -1.42
CA GLY A 78 -1.37 4.42 -2.22
C GLY A 78 0.06 4.17 -2.69
N ILE A 79 0.31 4.42 -3.98
CA ILE A 79 1.62 4.34 -4.60
C ILE A 79 1.95 5.66 -5.30
N SER A 80 3.22 6.03 -5.29
CA SER A 80 3.73 7.10 -6.14
C SER A 80 4.13 6.54 -7.50
N LEU A 81 3.74 7.23 -8.56
CA LEU A 81 4.08 6.91 -9.95
C LEU A 81 5.35 7.64 -10.38
N MET A 82 6.10 7.04 -11.29
CA MET A 82 7.32 7.66 -11.82
C MET A 82 7.01 8.85 -12.73
N ASN A 83 5.92 8.76 -13.49
CA ASN A 83 5.48 9.76 -14.45
C ASN A 83 4.12 10.32 -14.05
N ASP A 84 3.86 11.56 -14.46
CA ASP A 84 2.55 12.17 -14.31
C ASP A 84 1.55 11.50 -15.24
N GLN A 85 0.32 11.31 -14.79
CA GLN A 85 -0.75 10.65 -15.52
C GLN A 85 -2.04 11.49 -15.42
N ILE A 86 -2.82 11.51 -16.49
CA ILE A 86 -4.16 12.09 -16.44
C ILE A 86 -5.03 11.33 -15.43
N TYR A 87 -6.09 11.98 -14.96
CA TYR A 87 -7.05 11.31 -14.09
C TYR A 87 -7.59 10.06 -14.77
N HIS A 88 -7.47 8.91 -14.09
CA HIS A 88 -8.01 7.64 -14.55
C HIS A 88 -8.69 6.93 -13.38
N HIS A 89 -9.83 6.34 -13.65
CA HIS A 89 -10.56 5.53 -12.69
C HIS A 89 -10.96 4.24 -13.38
N GLU A 90 -10.45 3.11 -12.87
CA GLU A 90 -10.66 1.80 -13.46
C GLU A 90 -11.15 0.81 -12.42
N LYS A 91 -12.28 0.16 -12.71
CA LYS A 91 -12.76 -0.98 -11.93
C LYS A 91 -12.11 -2.25 -12.48
N ILE A 92 -11.16 -2.81 -11.73
CA ILE A 92 -10.44 -4.03 -12.11
C ILE A 92 -11.28 -5.28 -11.81
N SER A 93 -12.01 -5.26 -10.70
CA SER A 93 -12.96 -6.31 -10.32
C SER A 93 -14.05 -5.73 -9.42
N GLU A 94 -14.97 -6.57 -8.94
CA GLU A 94 -15.97 -6.16 -7.95
C GLU A 94 -15.35 -5.62 -6.66
N ASN A 95 -14.19 -6.17 -6.27
CA ASN A 95 -13.53 -5.88 -5.00
C ASN A 95 -12.28 -5.00 -5.13
N LEU A 96 -11.93 -4.55 -6.35
CA LEU A 96 -10.74 -3.72 -6.59
C LEU A 96 -11.00 -2.67 -7.64
N GLU A 97 -10.73 -1.41 -7.28
CA GLU A 97 -10.64 -0.29 -8.21
C GLU A 97 -9.30 0.42 -8.07
N ILE A 98 -8.87 1.07 -9.15
CA ILE A 98 -7.66 1.87 -9.22
C ILE A 98 -8.06 3.30 -9.57
N ARG A 99 -7.55 4.25 -8.79
CA ARG A 99 -7.64 5.68 -9.08
C ARG A 99 -6.25 6.22 -9.32
N ILE A 100 -6.05 6.95 -10.41
CA ILE A 100 -4.78 7.56 -10.78
C ILE A 100 -5.00 9.05 -10.94
N LEU A 101 -4.13 9.87 -10.36
CA LEU A 101 -4.11 11.31 -10.58
C LEU A 101 -2.68 11.84 -10.42
N GLY A 102 -2.15 12.41 -11.50
CA GLY A 102 -0.78 12.90 -11.55
C GLY A 102 0.21 11.78 -11.24
N LYS A 103 1.11 12.01 -10.28
CA LYS A 103 2.10 11.01 -9.82
C LYS A 103 1.60 10.10 -8.69
N LYS A 104 0.30 9.90 -8.54
CA LYS A 104 -0.28 9.07 -7.47
C LYS A 104 -1.27 8.07 -8.04
N ALA A 105 -1.25 6.86 -7.51
CA ALA A 105 -2.32 5.89 -7.72
C ALA A 105 -2.76 5.28 -6.39
N ASN A 106 -4.04 4.98 -6.29
CA ASN A 106 -4.67 4.37 -5.12
C ASN A 106 -5.35 3.09 -5.58
N LEU A 107 -4.93 1.96 -5.01
CA LEU A 107 -5.60 0.68 -5.13
C LEU A 107 -6.59 0.59 -3.98
N ILE A 108 -7.88 0.58 -4.28
CA ILE A 108 -8.96 0.61 -3.29
C ILE A 108 -9.66 -0.74 -3.30
N PHE A 109 -9.65 -1.38 -2.14
CA PHE A 109 -10.20 -2.71 -1.93
C PHE A 109 -11.59 -2.60 -1.28
N LYS A 110 -12.59 -3.19 -1.93
CA LYS A 110 -14.01 -3.12 -1.54
C LYS A 110 -14.52 -4.43 -0.92
N TYR A 111 -13.68 -5.08 -0.12
CA TYR A 111 -14.13 -6.21 0.67
C TYR A 111 -14.98 -5.70 1.84
N THR A 112 -16.26 -6.01 1.82
CA THR A 112 -17.15 -5.83 2.98
C THR A 112 -16.97 -6.99 3.95
N ASN A 113 -17.00 -6.68 5.24
CA ASN A 113 -17.07 -7.68 6.31
C ASN A 113 -18.39 -8.43 6.29
#